data_AF-A0A923ALJ0-F1
#
_entry.id   AF-A0A923ALJ0-F1
#
_cell.length_a   1.000
_cell.length_b   1.000
_cell.length_c   1.000
_cell.angle_alpha   90.00
_cell.angle_beta   90.00
_cell.angle_gamma   90.00
#
_symmetry.space_group_name_H-M   'P 1'
#
loop_
_entity.id
_entity.type
_entity.pdbx_description
1 polymer ?
#
loop_
_entity_poly.entity_id
_entity_poly.type
_entity_poly.pdbx_seq_one_letter_code
_entity_poly.pdbx_strand_id
1 'polypeptide(L)'
;MAYWILALLVTAFGFVTGFSIGQPIFLLGLALLVLGRWRRNARIFWPGLLAVVGFDLGFVLTAPWICTATSFDLGPSVVECWGALGSTRLPDGVMNPPREPAIRAAIASAFVIGAGTAVIQALRARSGGP
;
A
#
# COMPACT_ATOMS: atom_id res chain seq x y z
N MET A 1 -24.58 -10.82 4.03
CA MET A 1 -24.78 -9.36 4.06
C MET A 1 -23.64 -8.63 4.74
N ALA A 2 -23.15 -9.07 5.90
CA ALA A 2 -22.04 -8.43 6.63
C ALA A 2 -20.84 -8.02 5.74
N TYR A 3 -20.40 -8.89 4.84
CA TYR A 3 -19.30 -8.61 3.90
C TYR A 3 -19.48 -7.32 3.08
N TRP A 4 -20.66 -7.14 2.47
CA TRP A 4 -20.92 -5.99 1.61
C TRP A 4 -21.02 -4.69 2.41
N ILE A 5 -21.57 -4.78 3.61
CA ILE A 5 -21.62 -3.64 4.55
C ILE A 5 -20.19 -3.24 4.93
N LEU A 6 -19.33 -4.20 5.26
CA LEU A 6 -17.95 -3.96 5.62
C LEU A 6 -17.15 -3.37 4.46
N ALA A 7 -17.30 -3.91 3.25
CA ALA A 7 -16.64 -3.39 2.06
C ALA A 7 -17.06 -1.94 1.77
N LEU A 8 -18.37 -1.64 1.81
CA LEU A 8 -18.86 -0.28 1.61
C LEU A 8 -18.40 0.68 2.71
N LEU A 9 -18.39 0.25 3.97
CA LEU A 9 -17.95 1.07 5.10
C LEU A 9 -16.46 1.40 4.97
N VAL A 10 -15.62 0.41 4.66
CA VAL A 10 -14.18 0.61 4.45
C VAL A 10 -13.93 1.54 3.26
N THR A 11 -14.63 1.35 2.14
CA THR A 11 -14.51 2.25 0.98
C THR A 11 -14.95 3.67 1.31
N ALA A 12 -16.12 3.85 1.95
CA ALA A 12 -16.63 5.17 2.31
C ALA A 12 -15.70 5.87 3.31
N PHE A 13 -15.20 5.14 4.30
CA PHE A 13 -14.25 5.66 5.27
C PHE A 13 -12.93 6.08 4.60
N GLY A 14 -12.37 5.23 3.72
CA GLY A 14 -11.17 5.55 2.94
C GLY A 14 -11.36 6.79 2.05
N PHE A 15 -12.54 6.94 1.44
CA PHE A 15 -12.88 8.09 0.61
C PHE A 15 -12.93 9.39 1.45
N VAL A 16 -13.62 9.36 2.60
CA VAL A 16 -13.73 10.52 3.50
C VAL A 16 -12.38 10.93 4.08
N THR A 17 -11.48 9.98 4.33
CA THR A 17 -10.15 10.22 4.91
C THR A 17 -9.06 10.46 3.85
N GLY A 18 -9.44 10.66 2.59
CA GLY A 18 -8.59 10.65 1.38
C GLY A 18 -7.39 11.60 1.33
N PHE A 19 -7.12 12.41 2.35
CA PHE A 19 -6.06 13.41 2.35
C PHE A 19 -4.65 12.94 2.75
N SER A 20 -4.45 11.70 3.21
CA SER A 20 -3.10 11.12 3.32
C SER A 20 -3.15 9.63 3.71
N ILE A 21 -4.04 9.30 4.64
CA ILE A 21 -4.19 7.96 5.24
C ILE A 21 -5.35 7.17 4.60
N GLY A 22 -6.30 7.86 3.98
CA GLY A 22 -7.49 7.22 3.40
C GLY A 22 -7.24 6.44 2.11
N GLN A 23 -6.20 6.80 1.34
CA GLN A 23 -5.90 6.15 0.06
C GLN A 23 -5.69 4.63 0.16
N PRO A 24 -4.85 4.10 1.08
CA PRO A 24 -4.70 2.64 1.21
C PRO A 24 -6.00 1.96 1.65
N ILE A 25 -6.74 2.55 2.60
CA ILE A 25 -8.00 1.99 3.11
C ILE A 25 -9.06 1.98 2.00
N PHE A 26 -9.08 3.01 1.16
CA PHE A 26 -9.95 3.09 -0.01
C PHE A 26 -9.63 2.01 -1.04
N LEU A 27 -8.35 1.81 -1.37
CA LEU A 27 -7.90 0.77 -2.30
C LEU A 27 -8.28 -0.63 -1.80
N LEU A 28 -8.10 -0.90 -0.49
CA LEU A 28 -8.52 -2.15 0.12
C LEU A 28 -10.05 -2.37 0.01
N GLY A 29 -10.84 -1.34 0.34
CA GLY A 29 -12.29 -1.40 0.21
C GLY A 29 -12.75 -1.64 -1.23
N LEU A 30 -12.13 -0.96 -2.18
CA LEU A 30 -12.41 -1.11 -3.61
C LEU A 30 -12.01 -2.52 -4.11
N ALA A 31 -10.88 -3.04 -3.65
CA ALA A 31 -10.47 -4.42 -3.93
C ALA A 31 -11.49 -5.43 -3.41
N LEU A 32 -12.01 -5.24 -2.20
CA LEU A 32 -13.09 -6.06 -1.64
C LEU A 32 -14.36 -5.97 -2.51
N LEU A 33 -14.77 -4.77 -2.93
CA LEU A 33 -15.94 -4.63 -3.81
C LEU A 33 -15.77 -5.35 -5.15
N VAL A 34 -14.61 -5.20 -5.80
CA VAL A 34 -14.31 -5.82 -7.10
C VAL A 34 -14.18 -7.34 -6.99
N LEU A 35 -13.44 -7.83 -5.99
CA LEU A 35 -13.21 -9.26 -5.78
C LEU A 35 -14.43 -9.96 -5.13
N GLY A 36 -15.42 -9.20 -4.63
CA GLY A 36 -16.61 -9.73 -3.95
C GLY A 36 -17.45 -10.70 -4.77
N ARG A 37 -17.39 -10.61 -6.10
CA ARG A 37 -18.00 -11.59 -7.03
C ARG A 37 -17.34 -12.97 -6.91
N TRP A 38 -16.02 -13.02 -6.77
CA TRP A 38 -15.23 -14.25 -6.70
C TRP A 38 -14.88 -14.68 -5.28
N ARG A 39 -15.50 -14.09 -4.25
CA ARG A 39 -15.19 -14.35 -2.83
C ARG A 39 -15.22 -15.83 -2.40
N ARG A 40 -15.99 -16.68 -3.08
CA ARG A 40 -16.06 -18.12 -2.78
C ARG A 40 -14.89 -18.90 -3.37
N ASN A 41 -14.23 -18.35 -4.39
CA ASN A 41 -13.08 -18.96 -5.01
C ASN A 41 -11.81 -18.39 -4.38
N ALA A 42 -11.36 -19.03 -3.31
CA ALA A 42 -10.16 -18.64 -2.56
C ALA A 42 -8.92 -18.50 -3.47
N ARG A 43 -8.87 -19.26 -4.58
CA ARG A 43 -7.74 -19.21 -5.53
C ARG A 43 -7.62 -17.90 -6.30
N ILE A 44 -8.71 -17.17 -6.47
CA ILE A 44 -8.74 -15.89 -7.20
C ILE A 44 -8.81 -14.73 -6.19
N PHE A 45 -9.59 -14.91 -5.13
CA PHE A 45 -9.83 -13.87 -4.13
C PHE A 45 -8.56 -13.48 -3.37
N TRP A 46 -7.85 -14.46 -2.80
CA TRP A 46 -6.67 -14.21 -1.96
C TRP A 46 -5.50 -13.55 -2.67
N PRO A 47 -5.04 -14.00 -3.85
CA PRO A 47 -3.90 -13.36 -4.50
C PRO A 47 -4.20 -11.91 -4.92
N GLY A 48 -5.43 -11.64 -5.38
CA GLY A 48 -5.87 -10.27 -5.69
C GLY A 48 -5.89 -9.38 -4.45
N LEU A 49 -6.46 -9.86 -3.34
CA LEU A 49 -6.52 -9.09 -2.09
C LEU A 49 -5.12 -8.85 -1.52
N LEU A 50 -4.27 -9.88 -1.50
CA LEU A 50 -2.91 -9.79 -0.96
C LEU A 50 -1.99 -8.92 -1.84
N ALA A 51 -2.25 -8.82 -3.14
CA ALA A 51 -1.54 -7.86 -4.00
C ALA A 51 -1.79 -6.42 -3.56
N VAL A 52 -3.05 -6.06 -3.24
CA VAL A 52 -3.42 -4.72 -2.78
C VAL A 52 -2.85 -4.45 -1.38
N VAL A 53 -2.95 -5.42 -0.46
CA VAL A 53 -2.30 -5.31 0.85
C VAL A 53 -0.78 -5.16 0.71
N GLY A 54 -0.19 -5.89 -0.23
CA GLY A 54 1.24 -5.79 -0.54
C GLY A 54 1.63 -4.41 -1.05
N PHE A 55 0.82 -3.84 -1.95
CA PHE A 55 0.98 -2.46 -2.40
C PHE A 55 0.96 -1.47 -1.23
N ASP A 56 -0.06 -1.57 -0.37
CA ASP A 56 -0.22 -0.66 0.76
C ASP A 56 0.96 -0.77 1.74
N LEU A 57 1.40 -1.99 2.04
CA LEU A 57 2.58 -2.22 2.89
C LEU A 57 3.85 -1.66 2.26
N GLY A 58 4.09 -1.90 0.97
CA GLY A 58 5.25 -1.36 0.28
C GLY A 58 5.23 0.16 0.27
N PHE A 59 4.07 0.77 0.03
CA PHE A 59 3.90 2.21 0.05
C PHE A 59 4.15 2.79 1.45
N VAL A 60 3.54 2.21 2.50
CA VAL A 60 3.71 2.68 3.88
C VAL A 60 5.14 2.53 4.37
N LEU A 61 5.84 1.45 3.99
CA LEU A 61 7.22 1.23 4.42
C LEU A 61 8.21 2.19 3.74
N THR A 62 7.89 2.64 2.52
CA THR A 62 8.81 3.46 1.71
C THR A 62 8.48 4.95 1.71
N ALA A 63 7.22 5.31 1.94
CA ALA A 63 6.81 6.69 2.07
C ALA A 63 7.30 7.26 3.42
N PRO A 64 7.91 8.46 3.43
CA PRO A 64 8.22 9.15 4.68
C PRO A 64 6.93 9.56 5.40
N TRP A 65 6.91 9.38 6.72
CA TRP A 65 5.72 9.64 7.55
C TRP A 65 5.75 11.04 8.15
N ILE A 66 6.94 11.50 8.52
CA ILE A 66 7.17 12.79 9.17
C ILE A 66 8.34 13.47 8.47
N CYS A 67 8.17 14.74 8.12
CA CYS A 67 9.26 15.58 7.64
C CYS A 67 9.32 16.85 8.50
N THR A 68 10.52 17.21 8.94
CA THR A 68 10.79 18.44 9.69
C THR A 68 11.78 19.28 8.91
N ALA A 69 11.42 20.55 8.67
CA ALA A 69 12.30 21.52 8.03
C ALA A 69 12.96 22.40 9.09
N THR A 70 14.29 22.50 9.07
CA THR A 70 15.03 23.44 9.89
C THR A 70 15.61 24.52 9.01
N SER A 71 15.09 25.75 9.12
CA SER A 71 15.62 26.94 8.46
C SER A 71 16.54 27.70 9.42
N PHE A 72 17.77 28.00 8.99
CA PHE A 72 18.66 28.93 9.68
C PHE A 72 18.52 30.31 9.02
N ASP A 73 18.39 31.38 9.80
CA ASP A 73 18.11 32.74 9.32
C ASP A 73 19.14 33.29 8.30
N LEU A 74 20.32 32.65 8.16
CA LEU A 74 21.35 32.97 7.17
C LEU A 74 22.01 31.71 6.53
N GLY A 75 21.37 30.53 6.58
CA GLY A 75 21.96 29.27 6.12
C GLY A 75 21.02 28.38 5.29
N PRO A 76 21.56 27.34 4.63
CA PRO A 76 20.76 26.40 3.84
C PRO A 76 19.68 25.70 4.68
N SER A 77 18.47 25.59 4.14
CA SER A 77 17.30 25.00 4.82
C SER A 77 17.25 23.48 4.63
N VAL A 78 17.66 22.72 5.64
CA VAL A 78 17.67 21.26 5.56
C VAL A 78 16.30 20.68 5.90
N VAL A 79 15.80 19.75 5.07
CA VAL A 79 14.60 18.95 5.35
C VAL A 79 15.01 17.53 5.73
N GLU A 80 14.68 17.12 6.95
CA GLU A 80 14.86 15.74 7.41
C GLU A 80 13.51 15.01 7.39
N CYS A 81 13.43 13.95 6.58
CA CYS A 81 12.26 13.08 6.52
C CYS A 81 12.56 11.72 7.17
N TRP A 82 11.63 11.24 7.98
CA TRP A 82 11.68 9.97 8.71
C TRP A 82 10.61 9.02 8.17
N GLY A 83 11.00 7.77 7.95
CA GLY A 83 10.10 6.68 7.57
C GLY A 83 10.53 5.36 8.19
N ALA A 84 9.81 4.29 7.87
CA ALA A 84 10.09 2.96 8.41
C ALA A 84 11.46 2.40 8.00
N LEU A 85 12.01 2.85 6.87
CA LEU A 85 13.31 2.42 6.34
C LEU A 85 14.49 3.31 6.77
N GLY A 86 14.25 4.33 7.60
CA GLY A 86 15.28 5.25 8.09
C GLY A 86 14.98 6.71 7.80
N SER A 87 15.99 7.56 7.97
CA SER A 87 15.89 8.99 7.69
C SER A 87 16.63 9.38 6.41
N THR A 88 16.05 10.29 5.65
CA THR A 88 16.63 10.86 4.43
C THR A 88 16.69 12.37 4.57
N ARG A 89 17.89 12.95 4.39
CA ARG A 89 18.07 14.40 4.25
C ARG A 89 17.83 14.80 2.81
N LEU A 90 16.91 15.72 2.59
CA LEU A 90 16.69 16.33 1.30
C LEU A 90 17.39 17.69 1.26
N PRO A 91 18.00 18.04 0.12
CA PRO A 91 18.60 19.36 -0.09
C PRO A 91 17.52 20.45 -0.12
N ASP A 92 17.96 21.69 0.13
CA ASP A 92 17.14 22.88 0.20
C ASP A 92 16.12 23.03 -0.93
N GLY A 93 14.92 23.50 -0.58
CA GLY A 93 13.84 23.78 -1.53
C GLY A 93 12.94 22.59 -1.89
N VAL A 94 13.28 21.36 -1.47
CA VAL A 94 12.42 20.19 -1.69
C VAL A 94 11.48 19.99 -0.50
N MET A 95 10.37 20.74 -0.49
CA MET A 95 9.31 20.64 0.53
C MET A 95 8.43 19.39 0.37
N ASN A 96 8.54 18.65 -0.74
CA ASN A 96 7.77 17.45 -0.99
C ASN A 96 8.68 16.35 -1.57
N PRO A 97 8.98 15.28 -0.82
CA PRO A 97 9.79 14.20 -1.35
C PRO A 97 9.09 13.56 -2.56
N PRO A 98 9.83 13.18 -3.62
CA PRO A 98 9.24 12.53 -4.78
C PRO A 98 8.55 11.23 -4.35
N ARG A 99 7.26 11.08 -4.72
CA ARG A 99 6.46 9.87 -4.42
C ARG A 99 6.77 8.68 -5.33
N GLU A 100 7.47 8.91 -6.44
CA GLU A 100 7.85 7.88 -7.40
C GLU A 100 8.60 6.67 -6.81
N PRO A 101 9.64 6.83 -5.98
CA PRO A 101 10.32 5.68 -5.37
C PRO A 101 9.37 4.84 -4.50
N ALA A 102 8.46 5.48 -3.76
CA ALA A 102 7.49 4.78 -2.92
C ALA A 102 6.47 4.00 -3.76
N ILE A 103 5.98 4.59 -4.85
CA ILE A 103 5.06 3.92 -5.78
C ILE A 103 5.74 2.72 -6.46
N ARG A 104 7.00 2.85 -6.89
CA ARG A 104 7.74 1.72 -7.50
C ARG A 104 7.93 0.56 -6.53
N ALA A 105 8.28 0.86 -5.28
CA ALA A 105 8.42 -0.15 -4.24
C ALA A 105 7.06 -0.81 -3.87
N ALA A 106 5.98 -0.02 -3.85
CA ALA A 106 4.62 -0.51 -3.66
C ALA A 106 4.19 -1.45 -4.80
N ILE A 107 4.48 -1.11 -6.05
CA ILE A 107 4.19 -1.99 -7.20
C ILE A 107 5.00 -3.29 -7.11
N ALA A 108 6.28 -3.21 -6.78
CA ALA A 108 7.14 -4.38 -6.65
C ALA A 108 6.65 -5.34 -5.55
N SER A 109 6.30 -4.81 -4.37
CA SER A 109 5.75 -5.60 -3.27
C SER A 109 4.38 -6.21 -3.60
N ALA A 110 3.51 -5.47 -4.28
CA ALA A 110 2.23 -5.98 -4.78
C ALA A 110 2.42 -7.19 -5.70
N PHE A 111 3.39 -7.09 -6.62
CA PHE A 111 3.70 -8.18 -7.54
C PHE A 111 4.27 -9.39 -6.82
N VAL A 112 5.27 -9.20 -5.94
CA VAL A 112 5.90 -10.29 -5.18
C VAL A 112 4.87 -11.03 -4.33
N ILE A 113 4.02 -10.31 -3.61
CA ILE A 113 3.02 -10.89 -2.71
C ILE A 113 1.86 -11.52 -3.50
N GLY A 114 1.32 -10.82 -4.50
CA GLY A 114 0.21 -11.30 -5.32
C GLY A 114 0.58 -12.50 -6.20
N ALA A 115 1.68 -12.40 -6.95
CA ALA A 115 2.16 -13.50 -7.80
C ALA A 115 2.71 -14.65 -6.95
N GLY A 116 3.45 -14.36 -5.87
CA GLY A 116 3.98 -15.38 -4.97
C GLY A 116 2.88 -16.23 -4.35
N THR A 117 1.79 -15.60 -3.88
CA THR A 117 0.65 -16.33 -3.31
C THR A 117 -0.09 -17.16 -4.37
N ALA A 118 -0.26 -16.65 -5.59
CA ALA A 118 -0.83 -17.42 -6.70
C ALA A 118 0.04 -18.64 -7.06
N VAL A 119 1.37 -18.47 -7.12
CA VAL A 119 2.32 -19.56 -7.38
C VAL A 119 2.28 -20.60 -6.27
N ILE A 120 2.31 -20.19 -4.99
CA ILE A 120 2.23 -21.11 -3.85
C ILE A 120 0.94 -21.94 -3.89
N GLN A 121 -0.19 -21.30 -4.23
CA GLN A 121 -1.46 -22.01 -4.36
C GLN A 121 -1.47 -22.98 -5.54
N ALA A 122 -0.86 -22.62 -6.67
CA ALA A 122 -0.70 -23.51 -7.81
C ALA A 122 0.19 -24.73 -7.49
N LEU A 123 1.29 -24.50 -6.75
CA LEU A 123 2.17 -25.57 -6.27
C LEU A 123 1.45 -26.51 -5.31
N ARG A 124 0.69 -25.97 -4.35
CA ARG A 124 -0.12 -26.78 -3.42
C ARG A 124 -1.20 -27.59 -4.13
N ALA A 125 -1.83 -27.03 -5.18
CA ALA A 125 -2.81 -27.75 -5.97
C ALA A 125 -2.18 -28.90 -6.77
N ARG A 126 -0.89 -28.79 -7.15
CA ARG A 126 -0.14 -29.87 -7.79
C ARG A 126 0.34 -30.93 -6.80
N SER A 127 0.77 -30.55 -5.60
CA SER A 127 1.25 -31.49 -4.58
C SER A 127 0.14 -32.26 -3.86
N GLY A 128 -1.12 -31.83 -3.99
CA GLY A 128 -2.30 -32.51 -3.44
C GLY A 128 -3.13 -33.27 -4.46
N GLY A 129 -2.63 -33.51 -5.66
CA GLY A 129 -3.25 -34.42 -6.64
C GLY A 129 -2.88 -35.88 -6.34
N PRO A 130 -3.79 -36.84 -6.57
CA PRO A 130 -3.58 -38.27 -6.30
C PRO A 130 -2.36 -38.86 -7.05
#